data_AF-A0A352PVY8-F1
#
_entry.id   AF-A0A352PVY8-F1
#
_cell.length_a   1.000
_cell.length_b   1.000
_cell.length_c   1.000
_cell.angle_alpha   90.00
_cell.angle_beta   90.00
_cell.angle_gamma   90.00
#
_symmetry.space_group_name_H-M   'P 1'
#
loop_
_entity.id
_entity.type
_entity.pdbx_description
1 polymer ?
#
loop_
_entity_poly.entity_id
_entity_poly.type
_entity_poly.pdbx_seq_one_letter_code
_entity_poly.pdbx_strand_id
1 'polypeptide(L)'
;MPRVLAILLLASMAACTTFPEATDPSSDAPEVQRRQAASFKDAASYQQALQVWRTPEDVNAWIGAKFEYDMSRAMLLSETQRSSSGQLPIYQPHEFFAAPSGVC
;
A
#
# COMPACT_ATOMS: atom_id res chain seq x y z
N MET A 1 22.12 -42.64 16.72
CA MET A 1 21.93 -41.70 15.59
C MET A 1 20.49 -41.59 15.03
N PRO A 2 19.38 -41.86 15.76
CA PRO A 2 18.02 -41.62 15.20
C PRO A 2 17.47 -40.22 15.55
N ARG A 3 17.97 -39.57 16.61
CA ARG A 3 17.46 -38.27 17.10
C ARG A 3 17.84 -37.08 16.23
N VAL A 4 19.02 -37.11 15.60
CA VAL A 4 19.47 -36.02 14.71
C VAL A 4 18.74 -36.07 13.36
N LEU A 5 18.41 -37.27 12.89
CA LEU A 5 17.63 -37.47 11.66
C LEU A 5 16.18 -36.98 11.81
N ALA A 6 15.58 -37.18 12.98
CA ALA A 6 14.22 -36.72 13.28
C ALA A 6 14.11 -35.17 13.31
N ILE A 7 15.14 -34.47 13.80
CA ILE A 7 15.14 -33.00 13.87
C ILE A 7 15.29 -32.39 12.46
N LEU A 8 16.07 -33.01 11.58
CA LEU A 8 16.22 -32.58 10.18
C LEU A 8 14.94 -32.78 9.34
N LEU A 9 14.12 -33.78 9.67
CA LEU A 9 12.84 -34.04 9.00
C LEU A 9 11.70 -33.14 9.47
N LEU A 10 11.78 -32.56 10.67
CA LEU A 10 10.79 -31.60 11.19
C LEU A 10 11.05 -30.16 10.73
N ALA A 11 12.29 -29.81 10.37
CA ALA A 11 12.64 -28.47 9.91
C ALA A 11 12.25 -28.17 8.44
N SER A 12 11.92 -29.19 7.64
CA SER A 12 11.59 -29.04 6.22
C SER A 12 10.11 -28.76 5.93
N MET A 13 9.21 -28.85 6.92
CA MET A 13 7.78 -28.60 6.71
C MET A 13 7.33 -27.16 7.01
N ALA A 14 8.20 -26.30 7.54
CA ALA A 14 7.83 -24.92 7.88
C ALA A 14 8.04 -23.89 6.75
N ALA A 15 8.52 -24.32 5.57
CA ALA A 15 9.04 -23.40 4.55
C ALA A 15 8.11 -23.10 3.36
N CYS A 16 6.96 -23.76 3.17
CA CYS A 16 6.19 -23.62 1.93
C CYS A 16 4.67 -23.62 2.10
N THR A 17 4.09 -22.73 2.91
CA THR A 17 2.65 -22.41 2.79
C THR A 17 2.38 -20.92 3.05
N THR A 18 3.10 -20.03 2.37
CA THR A 18 2.51 -18.75 1.99
C THR A 18 1.84 -18.98 0.64
N PHE A 19 0.57 -19.36 0.67
CA PHE A 19 -0.24 -19.27 -0.54
C PHE A 19 -0.26 -17.81 -0.96
N PRO A 20 0.08 -17.46 -2.22
CA PRO A 20 -0.18 -16.12 -2.71
C PRO A 20 -1.68 -15.89 -2.53
N GLU A 21 -2.05 -14.82 -1.83
CA GLU A 21 -3.44 -14.40 -1.70
C GLU A 21 -4.02 -14.32 -3.11
N ALA A 22 -5.02 -15.16 -3.39
CA ALA A 22 -5.64 -15.18 -4.70
C ALA A 22 -6.41 -13.87 -4.87
N THR A 23 -5.97 -13.03 -5.81
CA THR A 23 -6.70 -11.81 -6.19
C THR A 23 -8.12 -12.21 -6.61
N ASP A 24 -9.13 -11.66 -5.93
CA ASP A 24 -10.51 -11.80 -6.38
C ASP A 24 -10.69 -10.95 -7.65
N PRO A 25 -10.96 -11.54 -8.82
CA PRO A 25 -11.09 -10.80 -10.07
C PRO A 25 -12.32 -9.88 -10.10
N SER A 26 -13.23 -10.01 -9.12
CA SER A 26 -14.39 -9.13 -8.95
C SER A 26 -14.15 -7.99 -7.96
N SER A 27 -13.00 -7.99 -7.27
CA SER A 27 -12.64 -6.91 -6.35
C SER A 27 -12.14 -5.69 -7.11
N ASP A 28 -12.64 -4.52 -6.75
CA ASP A 28 -12.17 -3.21 -7.19
C ASP A 28 -11.06 -2.64 -6.28
N ALA A 29 -10.70 -3.36 -5.20
CA ALA A 29 -9.61 -2.98 -4.32
C ALA A 29 -8.26 -3.13 -5.06
N PRO A 30 -7.31 -2.22 -4.82
CA PRO A 30 -6.00 -2.35 -5.41
C PRO A 30 -5.34 -3.63 -4.93
N GLU A 31 -4.72 -4.35 -5.87
CA GLU A 31 -3.85 -5.47 -5.57
C GLU A 31 -2.79 -5.05 -4.56
N VAL A 32 -2.39 -5.95 -3.65
CA VAL A 32 -1.31 -5.67 -2.70
C VAL A 32 -0.08 -5.22 -3.49
N GLN A 33 0.22 -3.92 -3.41
CA GLN A 33 1.27 -3.27 -4.17
C GLN A 33 2.58 -4.00 -3.86
N ARG A 34 3.06 -4.81 -4.81
CA ARG A 34 4.40 -5.36 -4.76
C ARG A 34 5.32 -4.16 -4.97
N ARG A 35 5.83 -3.58 -3.87
CA ARG A 35 6.74 -2.43 -3.88
C ARG A 35 7.88 -2.71 -4.85
N GLN A 36 7.73 -2.25 -6.10
CA GLN A 36 8.84 -2.16 -7.01
C GLN A 36 9.67 -1.00 -6.50
N ALA A 37 10.94 -1.28 -6.18
CA ALA A 37 11.89 -0.26 -5.78
C ALA A 37 12.29 0.58 -7.00
N ALA A 38 11.33 1.32 -7.57
CA ALA A 38 11.65 2.42 -8.46
C ALA A 38 12.35 3.49 -7.62
N SER A 39 13.45 4.04 -8.13
CA SER A 39 14.06 5.21 -7.51
C SER A 39 13.06 6.36 -7.56
N PHE A 40 12.86 7.03 -6.44
CA PHE A 40 11.99 8.20 -6.35
C PHE A 40 12.74 9.34 -5.66
N LYS A 41 12.31 10.57 -5.92
CA LYS A 41 12.87 11.75 -5.29
C LYS A 41 12.10 12.03 -4.00
N ASP A 42 12.72 11.77 -2.84
CA ASP A 42 12.12 12.09 -1.54
C ASP A 42 12.33 13.56 -1.17
N ALA A 43 11.50 14.05 -0.24
CA ALA A 43 11.59 15.41 0.30
C ALA A 43 11.23 15.40 1.79
N ALA A 44 11.88 16.26 2.58
CA ALA A 44 11.62 16.38 4.01
C ALA A 44 10.37 17.22 4.32
N SER A 45 9.87 17.99 3.34
CA SER A 45 8.68 18.83 3.47
C SER A 45 7.98 18.99 2.13
N TYR A 46 6.69 19.36 2.18
CA TYR A 46 5.92 19.62 0.97
C TYR A 46 6.51 20.78 0.14
N GLN A 47 6.99 21.84 0.80
CA GLN A 47 7.66 22.96 0.12
C GLN A 47 8.92 22.51 -0.63
N GLN A 48 9.71 21.60 -0.04
CA GLN A 48 10.87 21.03 -0.72
C GLN A 48 10.44 20.14 -1.88
N ALA A 49 9.38 19.34 -1.70
CA ALA A 49 8.85 18.47 -2.76
C ALA A 49 8.49 19.27 -4.01
N LEU A 50 7.86 20.45 -3.85
CA LEU A 50 7.54 21.36 -4.95
C LEU A 50 8.78 21.90 -5.72
N GLN A 51 9.97 21.85 -5.12
CA GLN A 51 11.22 22.26 -5.77
C GLN A 51 11.94 21.07 -6.43
N VAL A 52 11.71 19.86 -5.97
CA VAL A 52 12.44 18.66 -6.40
C VAL A 52 11.68 17.90 -7.49
N TRP A 53 10.36 17.80 -7.36
CA TRP A 53 9.51 17.19 -8.37
C TRP A 53 9.30 18.17 -9.52
N ARG A 54 9.67 17.72 -10.72
CA ARG A 54 9.59 18.53 -11.94
C ARG A 54 8.65 17.95 -12.98
N THR A 55 8.35 16.66 -12.87
CA THR A 55 7.46 15.96 -13.79
C THR A 55 6.38 15.17 -13.03
N PRO A 56 5.25 14.82 -13.68
CA PRO A 56 4.25 13.94 -13.09
C PRO A 56 4.83 12.57 -12.67
N GLU A 57 5.84 12.08 -13.39
CA GLU A 57 6.51 10.81 -13.07
C GLU A 57 7.25 10.89 -11.72
N ASP A 58 7.82 12.04 -11.36
CA ASP A 58 8.44 12.23 -10.04
C ASP A 58 7.41 12.05 -8.91
N VAL A 59 6.21 12.60 -9.11
CA VAL A 59 5.10 12.50 -8.14
C VAL A 59 4.56 11.07 -8.10
N ASN A 60 4.32 10.46 -9.26
CA ASN A 60 3.82 9.09 -9.35
C ASN A 60 4.80 8.07 -8.75
N ALA A 61 6.11 8.25 -8.95
CA ALA A 61 7.13 7.40 -8.34
C ALA A 61 7.13 7.53 -6.82
N TRP A 62 6.97 8.74 -6.28
CA TRP A 62 6.88 8.96 -4.84
C TRP A 62 5.58 8.37 -4.25
N ILE A 63 4.43 8.60 -4.88
CA ILE A 63 3.13 8.01 -4.48
C ILE A 63 3.23 6.49 -4.52
N GLY A 64 3.73 5.90 -5.61
CA GLY A 64 3.88 4.45 -5.73
C GLY A 64 4.80 3.83 -4.67
N ALA A 65 5.73 4.61 -4.10
CA ALA A 65 6.65 4.16 -3.05
C ALA A 65 6.11 4.38 -1.62
N LYS A 66 5.26 5.39 -1.40
CA LYS A 66 4.85 5.85 -0.07
C LYS A 66 3.37 5.68 0.24
N PHE A 67 2.52 5.57 -0.77
CA PHE A 67 1.08 5.55 -0.60
C PHE A 67 0.61 4.27 0.10
N GLU A 68 -0.25 4.44 1.09
CA GLU A 68 -0.91 3.35 1.80
C GLU A 68 -2.43 3.42 1.59
N TYR A 69 -2.99 2.39 0.99
CA TYR A 69 -4.42 2.34 0.73
C TYR A 69 -5.22 2.19 2.05
N ASP A 70 -6.14 3.12 2.29
CA ASP A 70 -7.01 3.16 3.46
C ASP A 70 -8.31 2.41 3.19
N MET A 71 -8.32 1.13 3.57
CA MET A 71 -9.48 0.27 3.40
C MET A 71 -10.69 0.73 4.19
N SER A 72 -10.51 1.24 5.41
CA SER A 72 -11.62 1.70 6.23
C SER A 72 -12.33 2.88 5.58
N ARG A 73 -11.56 3.82 5.02
CA ARG A 73 -12.09 4.96 4.29
C ARG A 73 -12.72 4.56 2.95
N ALA A 74 -12.14 3.61 2.23
CA ALA A 74 -12.74 3.07 1.01
C ALA A 74 -14.12 2.48 1.27
N MET A 75 -14.27 1.71 2.35
CA MET A 75 -15.57 1.17 2.76
C MET A 75 -16.60 2.25 3.08
N LEU A 76 -16.19 3.39 3.66
CA LEU A 76 -17.10 4.52 3.91
C LEU A 76 -17.50 5.25 2.62
N LEU A 77 -16.62 5.25 1.61
CA LEU A 77 -16.84 5.87 0.30
C LEU A 77 -17.61 4.98 -0.68
N SER A 78 -17.78 3.70 -0.36
CA SER A 78 -18.47 2.73 -1.21
C SER A 78 -19.90 3.19 -1.53
N GLU A 79 -20.40 2.83 -2.71
CA GLU A 79 -21.74 3.23 -3.15
C GLU A 79 -22.83 2.85 -2.14
N THR A 80 -22.70 1.69 -1.51
CA THR A 80 -23.64 1.17 -0.52
C THR A 80 -23.62 1.94 0.80
N GLN A 81 -22.50 2.57 1.17
CA GLN A 81 -22.37 3.30 2.43
C GLN A 81 -22.41 4.82 2.27
N ARG A 82 -22.11 5.36 1.08
CA ARG A 82 -21.99 6.81 0.83
C ARG A 82 -23.21 7.63 1.25
N SER A 83 -24.42 7.07 1.14
CA SER A 83 -25.66 7.72 1.58
C SER A 83 -25.78 7.88 3.10
N SER A 84 -25.05 7.06 3.87
CA SER A 84 -25.08 7.02 5.34
C SER A 84 -23.82 7.64 5.98
N SER A 85 -22.69 7.68 5.25
CA SER A 85 -21.38 8.11 5.76
C SER A 85 -21.20 9.63 5.91
N GLY A 86 -22.12 10.46 5.39
CA GLY A 86 -21.97 11.91 5.36
C GLY A 86 -20.86 12.41 4.42
N GLN A 87 -20.47 13.68 4.55
CA GLN A 87 -19.41 14.26 3.74
C GLN A 87 -18.04 13.85 4.29
N LEU A 88 -17.27 13.12 3.48
CA LEU A 88 -15.89 12.77 3.81
C LEU A 88 -14.94 13.89 3.35
N PRO A 89 -14.01 14.36 4.22
CA PRO A 89 -13.14 15.48 3.91
C PRO A 89 -12.12 15.11 2.84
N ILE A 90 -11.92 15.96 1.84
CA ILE A 90 -10.85 15.81 0.85
C ILE A 90 -9.58 16.42 1.46
N TYR A 91 -8.50 15.63 1.56
CA TYR A 91 -7.23 16.11 2.08
C TYR A 91 -6.63 17.17 1.17
N GLN A 92 -6.09 18.22 1.78
CA GLN A 92 -5.25 19.17 1.06
C GLN A 92 -3.92 18.51 0.69
N PRO A 93 -3.24 18.95 -0.39
CA PRO A 93 -2.00 18.31 -0.85
C PRO A 93 -0.90 18.21 0.19
N HIS A 94 -0.77 19.22 1.07
CA HIS A 94 0.25 19.22 2.13
C HIS A 94 -0.09 18.24 3.27
N GLU A 95 -1.37 18.01 3.53
CA GLU A 95 -1.85 17.01 4.51
C GLU A 95 -1.60 15.60 3.97
N PHE A 96 -1.94 15.37 2.70
CA PHE A 96 -1.64 14.11 2.01
C PHE A 96 -0.13 13.85 1.94
N PHE A 97 0.69 14.86 1.72
CA PHE A 97 2.15 14.71 1.75
C PHE A 97 2.65 14.22 3.11
N ALA A 98 2.11 14.77 4.20
CA ALA A 98 2.51 14.42 5.56
C ALA A 98 2.06 13.00 5.96
N ALA A 99 0.90 12.57 5.46
CA ALA A 99 0.35 11.24 5.67
C ALA A 99 -0.18 10.68 4.34
N PRO A 100 0.67 10.01 3.53
CA PRO A 100 0.32 9.54 2.19
C PRO A 100 -0.56 8.28 2.28
N SER A 101 -1.76 8.43 2.83
CA SER A 101 -2.74 7.37 2.94
C SER A 101 -4.11 7.87 2.51
N GLY A 102 -4.88 6.99 1.86
CA GLY A 102 -6.21 7.33 1.39
C GLY A 102 -6.77 6.34 0.40
N VAL A 103 -7.68 6.83 -0.45
CA VAL A 103 -8.37 6.03 -1.47
C VAL A 103 -8.09 6.69 -2.82
N CYS A 104 -7.87 5.86 -3.84
CA CYS A 104 -7.61 6.26 -5.23
C CYS A 104 -8.83 6.96 -5.86
#